data_AF-A0A954QU29-F1
#
_entry.id   AF-A0A954QU29-F1
#
_cell.length_a   1.000
_cell.length_b   1.000
_cell.length_c   1.000
_cell.angle_alpha   90.00
_cell.angle_beta   90.00
_cell.angle_gamma   90.00
#
_symmetry.space_group_name_H-M   'P 1'
#
loop_
_entity.id
_entity.type
_entity.pdbx_description
1 polymer ?
#
loop_
_entity_poly.entity_id
_entity_poly.type
_entity_poly.pdbx_seq_one_letter_code
_entity_poly.pdbx_strand_id
1 'polypeptide(L)'
;MRIGLAFRAFFQALFNRQAAEAVAAALDARALPAPSATTTPAESAAAPAKPTPAKPQPPKPAPPARSDALTLLAALQRESRLIDIVKEPLANYSDAQIGAAARDVLRDCGNVLERMFALRPVEEGEDGTSIEIPPGFDAARFRLTGNVQGEP
;
A
#
# COMPACT_ATOMS: atom_id res chain seq x y z
N MET A 1 19.43 -32.07 24.02
CA MET A 1 19.27 -30.63 23.73
C MET A 1 19.33 -30.34 22.22
N ARG A 2 18.34 -30.80 21.42
CA ARG A 2 18.30 -30.52 19.97
C ARG A 2 17.27 -29.47 19.61
N ILE A 3 16.14 -29.45 20.33
CA ILE A 3 15.07 -28.46 20.16
C ILE A 3 15.57 -27.02 20.42
N GLY A 4 16.31 -26.78 21.52
CA GLY A 4 16.83 -25.43 21.82
C GLY A 4 17.82 -24.92 20.76
N LEU A 5 18.61 -25.80 20.16
CA LEU A 5 19.53 -25.44 19.08
C LEU A 5 18.77 -25.07 17.80
N ALA A 6 17.70 -25.79 17.46
CA ALA A 6 16.87 -25.50 16.30
C ALA A 6 16.19 -24.11 16.40
N PHE A 7 15.62 -23.79 17.57
CA PHE A 7 15.06 -22.46 17.82
C PHE A 7 16.11 -21.36 17.69
N ARG A 8 17.31 -21.56 18.23
CA ARG A 8 18.39 -20.56 18.14
C ARG A 8 18.90 -20.38 16.72
N ALA A 9 19.01 -21.46 15.94
CA ALA A 9 19.37 -21.41 14.53
C ALA A 9 18.32 -20.67 13.69
N PHE A 10 17.03 -20.91 13.95
CA PHE A 10 15.92 -20.23 13.28
C PHE A 10 15.97 -18.71 13.46
N PHE A 11 16.04 -18.24 14.71
CA PHE A 11 16.08 -16.80 14.98
C PHE A 11 17.37 -16.14 14.47
N GLN A 12 18.51 -16.82 14.57
CA GLN A 12 19.76 -16.28 14.00
C GLN A 12 19.72 -16.17 12.48
N ALA A 13 19.13 -17.14 11.79
CA ALA A 13 18.95 -17.06 10.33
C ALA A 13 18.02 -15.91 9.92
N LEU A 14 17.02 -15.55 10.75
CA LEU A 14 16.08 -14.47 10.45
C LEU A 14 16.70 -13.07 10.58
N PHE A 15 17.60 -12.88 11.54
CA PHE A 15 18.14 -11.56 11.87
C PHE A 15 19.61 -11.35 11.48
N ASN A 16 20.31 -12.40 11.01
CA ASN A 16 21.71 -12.32 10.59
C ASN A 16 21.96 -13.08 9.28
N ARG A 17 22.32 -12.33 8.24
CA ARG A 17 22.57 -12.85 6.89
C ARG A 17 23.68 -13.91 6.85
N GLN A 18 24.79 -13.71 7.57
CA GLN A 18 25.89 -14.68 7.59
C GLN A 18 25.48 -16.00 8.25
N ALA A 19 24.65 -15.93 9.30
CA ALA A 19 24.12 -17.12 9.96
C ALA A 19 23.14 -17.88 9.04
N ALA A 20 22.33 -17.16 8.24
CA ALA A 20 21.43 -17.78 7.27
C ALA A 20 22.18 -18.56 6.18
N GLU A 21 23.25 -17.98 5.63
CA GLU A 21 24.08 -18.61 4.59
C GLU A 21 24.78 -19.88 5.12
N ALA A 22 25.28 -19.85 6.36
CA ALA A 22 25.90 -21.02 6.99
C ALA A 22 24.90 -22.16 7.27
N VAL A 23 23.67 -21.84 7.68
CA VAL A 23 22.61 -22.83 7.89
C VAL A 23 22.16 -23.44 6.57
N ALA A 24 22.02 -22.64 5.50
CA ALA A 24 21.69 -23.13 4.17
C ALA A 24 22.75 -24.10 3.63
N ALA A 25 24.03 -23.72 3.69
CA ALA A 25 25.13 -24.57 3.25
C ALA A 25 25.19 -25.91 4.00
N ALA A 26 24.92 -25.91 5.31
CA ALA A 26 24.89 -27.14 6.11
C ALA A 26 23.72 -28.08 5.77
N LEU A 27 22.59 -27.52 5.33
CA LEU A 27 21.42 -28.28 4.88
C LEU A 27 21.63 -28.83 3.47
N ASP A 28 22.17 -28.03 2.55
CA ASP A 28 22.46 -28.41 1.17
C ASP A 28 23.56 -29.46 1.08
N ALA A 29 24.63 -29.32 1.89
CA ALA A 29 25.70 -30.30 1.98
C ALA A 29 25.21 -31.67 2.49
N ARG A 30 24.08 -31.72 3.19
CA ARG A 30 23.47 -32.95 3.71
C ARG A 30 22.44 -33.56 2.75
N ALA A 31 21.98 -32.82 1.73
CA ALA A 31 20.97 -33.25 0.78
C ALA A 31 21.54 -34.08 -0.40
N LEU A 32 22.86 -34.25 -0.51
CA LEU A 32 23.50 -35.02 -1.59
C LEU A 32 24.39 -36.15 -1.03
N PRO A 33 24.20 -37.42 -1.43
CA PRO A 33 25.27 -38.42 -1.38
C PRO A 33 25.89 -38.69 -2.76
N ALA A 34 27.24 -38.64 -2.77
CA ALA A 34 28.22 -39.22 -3.71
C ALA A 34 28.56 -38.48 -5.04
N PRO A 35 29.83 -38.55 -5.49
CA PRO A 35 31.06 -38.23 -4.74
C PRO A 35 31.99 -37.31 -5.55
N SER A 36 32.85 -36.54 -4.89
CA SER A 36 34.21 -36.31 -5.41
C SER A 36 35.16 -35.96 -4.28
N ALA A 37 36.31 -36.62 -4.37
CA ALA A 37 37.39 -36.68 -3.41
C ALA A 37 38.03 -35.31 -3.14
N THR A 38 38.33 -35.09 -1.87
CA THR A 38 39.69 -34.81 -1.35
C THR A 38 40.48 -33.66 -1.99
N THR A 39 40.46 -32.52 -1.29
CA THR A 39 41.59 -31.67 -0.87
C THR A 39 42.83 -31.57 -1.76
N THR A 40 43.18 -30.34 -2.18
CA THR A 40 44.28 -29.50 -1.62
C THR A 40 44.50 -28.27 -2.53
N PRO A 41 44.76 -27.06 -2.00
CA PRO A 41 45.04 -25.86 -2.79
C PRO A 41 46.53 -25.70 -3.13
N ALA A 42 46.85 -25.53 -4.41
CA ALA A 42 48.10 -24.99 -4.97
C ALA A 42 47.74 -24.42 -6.36
N GLU A 43 47.74 -23.10 -6.52
CA GLU A 43 48.86 -22.30 -7.05
C GLU A 43 48.91 -22.25 -8.59
N SER A 44 48.68 -21.04 -9.11
CA SER A 44 49.21 -20.44 -10.34
C SER A 44 48.95 -21.12 -11.71
N ALA A 45 48.10 -20.47 -12.54
CA ALA A 45 48.53 -19.81 -13.79
C ALA A 45 47.37 -19.64 -14.81
N ALA A 46 47.14 -18.38 -15.21
CA ALA A 46 46.77 -17.88 -16.53
C ALA A 46 45.59 -18.50 -17.33
N ALA A 47 44.47 -17.75 -17.40
CA ALA A 47 43.83 -17.32 -18.67
C ALA A 47 42.72 -16.29 -18.39
N PRO A 48 42.69 -15.11 -19.04
CA PRO A 48 41.56 -14.19 -18.91
C PRO A 48 40.36 -14.71 -19.70
N ALA A 49 39.42 -15.36 -19.00
CA ALA A 49 38.13 -15.71 -19.57
C ALA A 49 37.33 -14.42 -19.82
N LYS A 50 37.03 -14.18 -21.11
CA LYS A 50 36.14 -13.09 -21.55
C LYS A 50 34.82 -13.14 -20.77
N PRO A 51 34.29 -12.01 -20.26
CA PRO A 51 33.00 -12.00 -19.59
C PRO A 51 31.92 -12.39 -20.59
N THR A 52 31.31 -13.57 -20.39
CA THR A 52 30.07 -13.94 -21.07
C THR A 52 28.99 -12.96 -20.60
N PRO A 53 28.29 -12.26 -21.52
CA PRO A 53 27.22 -11.35 -21.13
C PRO A 53 26.13 -12.11 -20.37
N ALA A 54 25.86 -11.67 -19.13
CA ALA A 54 24.71 -12.15 -18.39
C ALA A 54 23.45 -11.87 -19.22
N LYS A 55 22.70 -12.91 -19.57
CA LYS A 55 21.37 -12.76 -20.18
C LYS A 55 20.53 -11.83 -19.31
N PRO A 56 19.87 -10.81 -19.87
CA PRO A 56 18.97 -9.95 -19.11
C PRO A 56 17.91 -10.80 -18.40
N GLN A 57 17.86 -10.74 -17.07
CA GLN A 57 16.73 -11.29 -16.33
C GLN A 57 15.48 -10.50 -16.71
N PRO A 58 14.35 -11.17 -16.99
CA PRO A 58 13.10 -10.49 -17.29
C PRO A 58 12.70 -9.62 -16.08
N PRO A 59 12.15 -8.41 -16.32
CA PRO A 59 11.76 -7.52 -15.25
C PRO A 59 10.73 -8.20 -14.34
N LYS A 60 10.97 -8.11 -13.03
CA LYS A 60 10.07 -8.64 -12.00
C LYS A 60 8.69 -7.99 -12.17
N PRO A 61 7.58 -8.76 -12.17
CA PRO A 61 6.25 -8.20 -12.28
C PRO A 61 6.02 -7.14 -11.21
N ALA A 62 5.52 -5.97 -11.63
CA ALA A 62 5.10 -4.94 -10.70
C ALA A 62 3.99 -5.51 -9.80
N PRO A 63 3.98 -5.21 -8.49
CA PRO A 63 2.90 -5.63 -7.61
C PRO A 63 1.57 -5.08 -8.14
N PRO A 64 0.46 -5.82 -7.95
CA PRO A 64 -0.84 -5.38 -8.42
C PRO A 64 -1.18 -4.01 -7.79
N ALA A 65 -1.50 -3.04 -8.63
CA ALA A 65 -1.95 -1.74 -8.18
C ALA A 65 -3.27 -1.91 -7.41
N ARG A 66 -3.29 -1.51 -6.13
CA ARG A 66 -4.51 -1.49 -5.33
C ARG A 66 -5.39 -0.36 -5.87
N SER A 67 -6.65 -0.66 -6.17
CA SER A 67 -7.62 0.36 -6.59
C SER A 67 -7.72 1.48 -5.54
N ASP A 68 -7.64 2.73 -5.98
CA ASP A 68 -7.76 3.91 -5.12
C ASP A 68 -9.10 3.93 -4.35
N ALA A 69 -10.17 3.44 -4.98
CA ALA A 69 -11.46 3.27 -4.33
C ALA A 69 -11.39 2.27 -3.16
N LEU A 70 -10.66 1.16 -3.32
CA LEU A 70 -10.45 0.18 -2.25
C LEU A 70 -9.50 0.71 -1.17
N THR A 71 -8.57 1.60 -1.51
CA THR A 71 -7.70 2.27 -0.54
C THR A 71 -8.50 3.25 0.32
N LEU A 72 -9.34 4.09 -0.30
CA LEU A 72 -10.26 4.99 0.39
C LEU A 72 -11.22 4.23 1.30
N LEU A 73 -11.89 3.22 0.77
CA LEU A 73 -12.85 2.42 1.53
C LEU A 73 -12.19 1.72 2.73
N ALA A 74 -10.96 1.21 2.57
CA ALA A 74 -10.22 0.60 3.66
C ALA A 74 -9.81 1.62 4.74
N ALA A 75 -9.44 2.85 4.35
CA ALA A 75 -9.11 3.91 5.30
C ALA A 75 -10.34 4.31 6.12
N LEU A 76 -11.47 4.57 5.45
CA LEU A 76 -12.75 4.88 6.10
C LEU A 76 -13.15 3.75 7.05
N GLN A 77 -13.06 2.50 6.64
CA GLN A 77 -13.43 1.41 7.55
C GLN A 77 -12.49 1.30 8.76
N ARG A 78 -11.17 1.38 8.56
CA ARG A 78 -10.18 1.20 9.62
C ARG A 78 -10.24 2.31 10.67
N GLU A 79 -10.50 3.54 10.24
CA GLU A 79 -10.38 4.72 11.08
C GLU A 79 -11.74 5.25 11.58
N SER A 80 -12.85 4.96 10.88
CA SER A 80 -14.18 5.46 11.26
C SER A 80 -15.30 4.42 11.31
N ARG A 81 -15.05 3.15 10.98
CA ARG A 81 -16.07 2.07 11.00
C ARG A 81 -17.30 2.34 10.10
N LEU A 82 -17.09 3.07 9.01
CA LEU A 82 -18.17 3.44 8.08
C LEU A 82 -19.01 2.24 7.60
N ILE A 83 -18.37 1.13 7.24
CA ILE A 83 -19.06 -0.05 6.73
C ILE A 83 -19.90 -0.70 7.83
N ASP A 84 -19.40 -0.70 9.08
CA ASP A 84 -20.13 -1.27 10.21
C ASP A 84 -21.45 -0.51 10.41
N ILE A 85 -21.40 0.83 10.48
CA ILE A 85 -22.61 1.64 10.73
C ILE A 85 -23.61 1.57 9.56
N VAL A 86 -23.14 1.51 8.32
CA VAL A 86 -24.01 1.46 7.13
C VAL A 86 -24.68 0.10 6.98
N LYS A 87 -24.01 -0.98 7.40
CA LYS A 87 -24.53 -2.35 7.26
C LYS A 87 -25.25 -2.87 8.50
N GLU A 88 -25.19 -2.16 9.63
CA GLU A 88 -25.89 -2.52 10.85
C GLU A 88 -27.41 -2.38 10.68
N PRO A 89 -28.21 -3.41 11.00
CA PRO A 89 -29.66 -3.30 11.01
C PRO A 89 -30.15 -2.35 12.11
N LEU A 90 -30.81 -1.24 11.73
CA LEU A 90 -31.18 -0.19 12.69
C LEU A 90 -32.56 -0.36 13.34
N ALA A 91 -33.35 -1.35 12.95
CA ALA A 91 -34.77 -1.49 13.32
C ALA A 91 -35.04 -1.57 14.84
N ASN A 92 -34.06 -2.00 15.63
CA ASN A 92 -34.19 -2.19 17.08
C ASN A 92 -33.56 -1.06 17.90
N TYR A 93 -33.07 0.00 17.25
CA TYR A 93 -32.43 1.14 17.91
C TYR A 93 -33.32 2.37 17.83
N SER A 94 -33.30 3.16 18.90
CA SER A 94 -33.91 4.49 18.89
C SER A 94 -33.04 5.51 18.16
N ASP A 95 -33.65 6.59 17.67
CA ASP A 95 -32.94 7.70 17.03
C ASP A 95 -31.81 8.27 17.91
N ALA A 96 -32.02 8.31 19.23
CA ALA A 96 -31.01 8.76 20.18
C ALA A 96 -29.78 7.85 20.19
N GLN A 97 -29.97 6.52 20.11
CA GLN A 97 -28.87 5.55 20.07
C GLN A 97 -28.15 5.59 18.71
N ILE A 98 -28.91 5.70 17.62
CA ILE A 98 -28.35 5.84 16.27
C ILE A 98 -27.50 7.12 16.21
N GLY A 99 -28.05 8.24 16.66
CA GLY A 99 -27.33 9.51 16.69
C GLY A 99 -26.10 9.51 17.62
N ALA A 100 -26.14 8.75 18.72
CA ALA A 100 -24.97 8.60 19.60
C ALA A 100 -23.81 7.90 18.87
N ALA A 101 -24.08 6.78 18.17
CA ALA A 101 -23.06 6.06 17.40
C ALA A 101 -22.61 6.82 16.15
N ALA A 102 -23.56 7.44 15.42
CA ALA A 102 -23.28 8.11 14.16
C ALA A 102 -22.41 9.35 14.31
N ARG A 103 -22.53 10.10 15.41
CA ARG A 103 -21.72 11.32 15.62
C ARG A 103 -20.22 11.04 15.59
N ASP A 104 -19.78 10.01 16.30
CA ASP A 104 -18.36 9.65 16.35
C ASP A 104 -17.88 9.14 14.99
N VAL A 105 -18.64 8.25 14.37
CA VAL A 105 -18.32 7.70 13.03
C VAL A 105 -18.23 8.80 11.98
N LEU A 106 -19.19 9.72 11.94
CA LEU A 106 -19.21 10.83 10.98
C LEU A 106 -18.06 11.81 11.19
N ARG A 107 -17.75 12.16 12.45
CA ARG A 107 -16.57 12.98 12.78
C ARG A 107 -15.30 12.31 12.25
N ASP A 108 -15.14 11.02 12.51
CA ASP A 108 -13.91 10.31 12.16
C ASP A 108 -13.81 10.09 10.64
N CYS A 109 -14.94 9.88 9.94
CA CYS A 109 -15.01 9.94 8.48
C CYS A 109 -14.52 11.29 7.95
N GLY A 110 -14.98 12.40 8.56
CA GLY A 110 -14.53 13.75 8.21
C GLY A 110 -13.01 13.90 8.35
N ASN A 111 -12.43 13.39 9.43
CA ASN A 111 -10.98 13.42 9.65
C ASN A 111 -10.20 12.62 8.58
N VAL A 112 -10.72 11.46 8.16
CA VAL A 112 -10.11 10.67 7.07
C VAL A 112 -10.15 11.45 5.76
N LEU A 113 -11.30 12.05 5.42
CA LEU A 113 -11.46 12.83 4.19
C LEU A 113 -10.54 14.06 4.19
N GLU A 114 -10.45 14.77 5.32
CA GLU A 114 -9.55 15.93 5.45
C GLU A 114 -8.09 15.53 5.26
N ARG A 115 -7.66 14.44 5.92
CA ARG A 115 -6.28 13.94 5.79
C ARG A 115 -5.93 13.49 4.37
N MET A 116 -6.89 12.89 3.65
CA MET A 116 -6.62 12.29 2.34
C MET A 116 -6.79 13.29 1.19
N PHE A 117 -7.74 14.23 1.31
CA PHE A 117 -8.13 15.12 0.21
C PHE A 117 -8.06 16.60 0.54
N ALA A 118 -8.10 17.00 1.83
CA ALA A 118 -8.19 18.39 2.26
C ALA A 118 -9.25 19.17 1.47
N LEU A 119 -10.49 18.68 1.49
CA LEU A 119 -11.58 19.19 0.67
C LEU A 119 -11.87 20.66 1.02
N ARG A 120 -11.95 21.51 0.00
CA ARG A 120 -12.29 22.93 0.15
C ARG A 120 -13.55 23.25 -0.65
N PRO A 121 -14.39 24.17 -0.15
CA PRO A 121 -15.44 24.77 -0.96
C PRO A 121 -14.84 25.33 -2.26
N VAL A 122 -15.55 25.16 -3.37
CA VAL A 122 -15.15 25.76 -4.65
C VAL A 122 -15.37 27.27 -4.60
N GLU A 123 -16.43 27.72 -3.92
CA GLU A 123 -16.79 29.12 -3.68
C GLU A 123 -17.27 29.27 -2.22
N GLU A 124 -17.02 30.42 -1.60
CA GLU A 124 -17.32 30.68 -0.17
C GLU A 124 -18.72 31.27 0.08
N GLY A 125 -19.50 31.47 -0.99
CA GLY A 125 -20.87 31.98 -0.90
C GLY A 125 -21.86 30.94 -0.38
N GLU A 126 -23.00 31.40 0.15
CA GLU A 126 -24.10 30.52 0.50
C GLU A 126 -24.73 29.91 -0.75
N ASP A 127 -25.32 28.71 -0.60
CA ASP A 127 -26.06 28.07 -1.68
C ASP A 127 -27.17 29.00 -2.22
N GLY A 128 -27.19 29.19 -3.55
CA GLY A 128 -28.15 30.07 -4.21
C GLY A 128 -27.72 31.53 -4.32
N THR A 129 -26.54 31.90 -3.82
CA THR A 129 -25.98 33.25 -4.02
C THR A 129 -25.63 33.48 -5.49
N SER A 130 -25.88 34.69 -5.99
CA SER A 130 -25.42 35.08 -7.33
C SER A 130 -23.90 35.29 -7.32
N ILE A 131 -23.21 34.64 -8.26
CA ILE A 131 -21.75 34.74 -8.41
C ILE A 131 -21.46 35.50 -9.71
N GLU A 132 -20.60 36.51 -9.62
CA GLU A 132 -20.11 37.23 -10.79
C GLU A 132 -18.91 36.48 -11.38
N ILE A 133 -19.03 36.07 -12.63
CA ILE A 133 -17.97 35.32 -13.32
C ILE A 133 -17.16 36.33 -14.15
N PRO A 134 -15.83 36.45 -13.90
CA PRO A 134 -15.02 37.42 -14.61
C PRO A 134 -14.91 37.07 -16.11
N PRO A 135 -14.76 38.08 -16.99
CA PRO A 135 -14.58 37.83 -18.43
C PRO A 135 -13.30 37.03 -18.70
N GLY A 136 -13.36 36.07 -19.63
CA GLY A 136 -12.23 35.19 -19.95
C GLY A 136 -11.99 34.12 -18.89
N PHE A 137 -13.04 33.63 -18.24
CA PHE A 137 -12.96 32.61 -17.20
C PHE A 137 -12.45 31.26 -17.75
N ASP A 138 -11.85 30.47 -16.86
CA ASP A 138 -11.40 29.11 -17.19
C ASP A 138 -12.59 28.15 -17.30
N ALA A 139 -12.82 27.58 -18.49
CA ALA A 139 -13.88 26.62 -18.76
C ALA A 139 -13.73 25.29 -17.99
N ALA A 140 -12.53 25.00 -17.46
CA ALA A 140 -12.32 23.89 -16.53
C ALA A 140 -12.83 24.20 -15.12
N ARG A 141 -12.98 25.48 -14.76
CA ARG A 141 -13.46 25.95 -13.45
C ARG A 141 -14.94 26.31 -13.46
N PHE A 142 -15.40 27.02 -14.49
CA PHE A 142 -16.80 27.40 -14.62
C PHE A 142 -17.37 26.83 -15.91
N ARG A 143 -18.52 26.18 -15.82
CA ARG A 143 -19.27 25.70 -16.98
C ARG A 143 -20.65 26.34 -16.97
N LEU A 144 -20.86 27.29 -17.87
CA LEU A 144 -22.14 27.97 -18.04
C LEU A 144 -23.13 27.02 -18.75
N THR A 145 -24.36 26.94 -18.24
CA THR A 145 -25.44 26.15 -18.84
C THR A 145 -26.74 26.95 -18.88
N GLY A 146 -27.54 26.83 -19.94
CA GLY A 146 -28.82 27.54 -20.10
C GLY A 146 -28.78 28.64 -21.17
N ASN A 147 -29.62 29.67 -21.02
CA ASN A 147 -29.66 30.81 -21.93
C ASN A 147 -28.60 31.85 -21.52
N VAL A 148 -27.35 31.62 -21.94
CA VAL A 148 -26.21 32.49 -21.64
C VAL A 148 -26.21 33.66 -22.63
N GLN A 149 -26.32 34.90 -22.13
CA GLN A 149 -26.25 36.12 -22.93
C GLN A 149 -25.02 36.94 -22.50
N GLY A 150 -24.18 37.33 -23.46
CA GLY A 150 -22.91 38.04 -23.22
C GLY A 150 -21.71 37.35 -23.91
N GLU A 151 -20.53 37.96 -23.82
CA GLU A 151 -19.28 37.32 -24.22
C GLU A 151 -18.71 36.49 -23.06
N PRO A 152 -18.26 35.23 -23.30
CA PRO A 152 -17.62 34.40 -22.28
C PRO A 152 -16.20 34.90 -21.89
#